data_AF-A0A2N6EDP4-F1
#
_entry.id   AF-A0A2N6EDP4-F1
#
_cell.length_a   1.000
_cell.length_b   1.000
_cell.length_c   1.000
_cell.angle_alpha   90.00
_cell.angle_beta   90.00
_cell.angle_gamma   90.00
#
_symmetry.space_group_name_H-M   'P 1'
#
loop_
_entity.id
_entity.type
_entity.pdbx_description
1 polymer ?
#
loop_
_entity_poly.entity_id
_entity_poly.type
_entity_poly.pdbx_seq_one_letter_code
_entity_poly.pdbx_strand_id
1 'polypeptide(L)'
;MHPFAAIARRSLVLLTAAFVMASALLAIELAGPDALHAQSALAPRVGRLLLATEGMGDPRFRQTVILLVRHDKGGTMGLVLNRPMVDIPYRLPSLLADKLDLLYHGGPVNAFTPTALLQSDTPPPQATRVTGNVYLVGLGPVADHLAEDPRPDERLRVYMGSAGWAPGQLAGEIARGAWQVVPGSRQDVFDPDPNGLWERLIETGKIITI
;
A
#
# COMPACT_ATOMS: atom_id res chain seq x y z
N MET A 1 37.57 -1.92 -47.30
CA MET A 1 36.46 -1.96 -46.31
C MET A 1 36.33 -3.39 -45.81
N HIS A 2 36.74 -3.67 -44.57
CA HIS A 2 36.92 -5.04 -44.06
C HIS A 2 35.62 -5.62 -43.44
N PRO A 3 35.10 -6.77 -43.92
CA PRO A 3 33.91 -7.44 -43.39
C PRO A 3 34.11 -8.12 -42.02
N PHE A 4 35.35 -8.20 -41.52
CA PHE A 4 35.69 -8.90 -40.28
C PHE A 4 35.27 -8.16 -38.99
N ALA A 5 35.14 -6.83 -39.02
CA ALA A 5 34.83 -6.04 -37.82
C ALA A 5 33.35 -6.14 -37.37
N ALA A 6 32.42 -6.42 -38.29
CA ALA A 6 30.99 -6.52 -38.00
C ALA A 6 30.59 -7.86 -37.34
N ILE A 7 31.30 -8.94 -37.68
CA ILE A 7 31.07 -10.28 -37.13
C ILE A 7 31.51 -10.34 -35.66
N ALA A 8 32.68 -9.79 -35.34
CA ALA A 8 33.22 -9.77 -33.97
C ALA A 8 32.31 -9.02 -32.98
N ARG A 9 31.69 -7.89 -33.40
CA ARG A 9 30.75 -7.13 -32.54
C ARG A 9 29.44 -7.88 -32.27
N ARG A 10 28.90 -8.61 -33.25
CA ARG A 10 27.69 -9.44 -33.05
C ARG A 10 27.96 -10.63 -32.13
N SER A 11 29.12 -11.28 -32.28
CA SER A 11 29.54 -12.37 -31.41
C SER A 11 29.72 -11.92 -29.96
N LEU A 12 30.32 -10.74 -29.72
CA LEU A 12 30.53 -10.21 -28.36
C LEU A 12 29.22 -9.81 -27.65
N VAL A 13 28.24 -9.26 -28.39
CA VAL A 13 26.90 -8.93 -27.84
C VAL A 13 26.10 -10.20 -27.50
N LEU A 14 26.19 -11.25 -28.32
CA LEU A 14 25.54 -12.52 -28.02
C LEU A 14 26.19 -13.24 -26.83
N LEU A 15 27.52 -13.18 -26.70
CA LEU A 15 28.26 -13.75 -25.57
C LEU A 15 27.97 -13.03 -24.25
N THR A 16 27.86 -11.69 -24.27
CA THR A 16 27.47 -10.92 -23.08
C THR A 16 26.02 -11.14 -22.70
N ALA A 17 25.09 -11.18 -23.66
CA ALA A 17 23.69 -11.54 -23.39
C ALA A 17 23.55 -12.96 -22.84
N ALA A 18 24.29 -13.94 -23.39
CA ALA A 18 24.30 -15.31 -22.88
C ALA A 18 24.88 -15.41 -21.47
N PHE A 19 25.92 -14.63 -21.15
CA PHE A 19 26.49 -14.58 -19.80
C PHE A 19 25.55 -13.94 -18.78
N VAL A 20 24.86 -12.85 -19.14
CA VAL A 20 23.83 -12.22 -18.29
C VAL A 20 22.64 -13.17 -18.09
N MET A 21 22.22 -13.89 -19.13
CA MET A 21 21.16 -14.90 -19.03
C MET A 21 21.57 -16.09 -18.16
N ALA A 22 22.79 -16.60 -18.33
CA ALA A 22 23.31 -17.72 -17.54
C ALA A 22 23.51 -17.35 -16.07
N SER A 23 23.95 -16.13 -15.78
CA SER A 23 24.07 -15.62 -14.40
C SER A 23 22.71 -15.36 -13.75
N ALA A 24 21.72 -14.87 -14.50
CA ALA A 24 20.35 -14.75 -14.00
C ALA A 24 19.72 -16.12 -13.72
N LEU A 25 19.94 -17.12 -14.58
CA LEU A 25 19.49 -18.50 -14.38
C LEU A 25 20.15 -19.14 -13.15
N LEU A 26 21.48 -19.02 -13.01
CA LEU A 26 22.21 -19.54 -11.85
C LEU A 26 21.77 -18.88 -10.54
N ALA A 27 21.48 -17.57 -10.55
CA ALA A 27 20.95 -16.87 -9.38
C ALA A 27 19.55 -17.36 -8.96
N ILE A 28 18.68 -17.68 -9.93
CA ILE A 28 17.35 -18.25 -9.67
C ILE A 28 17.47 -19.68 -9.13
N GLU A 29 18.41 -20.47 -9.65
CA GLU A 29 18.64 -21.86 -9.25
C GLU A 29 19.26 -21.96 -7.84
N LEU A 30 20.12 -21.00 -7.47
CA LEU A 30 20.67 -20.84 -6.12
C LEU A 30 19.63 -20.35 -5.09
N ALA A 31 18.68 -19.51 -5.51
CA ALA A 31 17.64 -18.98 -4.63
C ALA A 31 16.59 -20.04 -4.26
N GLY A 32 16.41 -21.07 -5.09
CA GLY A 32 15.40 -22.09 -4.89
C GLY A 32 13.95 -21.57 -5.02
N PRO A 33 12.96 -22.45 -5.17
CA PRO A 33 11.56 -22.07 -5.32
C PRO A 33 11.03 -21.31 -4.10
N ASP A 34 11.54 -21.59 -2.90
CA ASP A 34 11.13 -20.97 -1.65
C ASP A 34 11.50 -19.48 -1.55
N ALA A 35 12.70 -19.08 -1.99
CA ALA A 35 13.08 -17.66 -1.98
C ALA A 35 12.30 -16.87 -3.04
N LEU A 36 12.02 -17.47 -4.21
CA LEU A 36 11.19 -16.83 -5.23
C LEU A 36 9.74 -16.63 -4.73
N HIS A 37 9.21 -17.60 -3.98
CA HIS A 37 7.89 -17.51 -3.34
C HIS A 37 7.87 -16.50 -2.18
N ALA A 38 8.92 -16.44 -1.36
CA ALA A 38 9.05 -15.46 -0.28
C ALA A 38 9.22 -14.02 -0.81
N GLN A 39 10.00 -13.83 -1.88
CA GLN A 39 10.19 -12.53 -2.53
C GLN A 39 8.89 -12.05 -3.22
N SER A 40 8.15 -12.97 -3.84
CA SER A 40 6.81 -12.73 -4.39
C SER A 40 5.77 -12.44 -3.30
N ALA A 41 5.91 -13.07 -2.12
CA ALA A 41 5.03 -12.79 -0.99
C ALA A 41 5.16 -11.32 -0.57
N LEU A 42 6.37 -10.74 -0.51
CA LEU A 42 6.59 -9.34 -0.10
C LEU A 42 6.34 -8.30 -1.21
N ALA A 43 5.85 -8.70 -2.38
CA ALA A 43 5.53 -7.76 -3.45
C ALA A 43 4.33 -6.86 -3.09
N PRO A 44 4.36 -5.57 -3.49
CA PRO A 44 3.21 -4.67 -3.37
C PRO A 44 1.99 -5.24 -4.10
N ARG A 45 0.86 -5.24 -3.42
CA ARG A 45 -0.46 -5.54 -3.99
C ARG A 45 -1.55 -5.01 -3.07
N VAL A 46 -2.79 -4.96 -3.57
CA VAL A 46 -3.96 -4.61 -2.75
C VAL A 46 -3.99 -5.46 -1.48
N GLY A 47 -4.23 -4.82 -0.33
CA GLY A 47 -4.24 -5.43 1.00
C GLY A 47 -2.89 -5.52 1.69
N ARG A 48 -1.78 -5.13 1.05
CA ARG A 48 -0.47 -4.99 1.70
C ARG A 48 -0.35 -3.65 2.40
N LEU A 49 0.47 -3.61 3.44
CA LEU A 49 0.87 -2.37 4.10
C LEU A 49 2.24 -1.92 3.60
N LEU A 50 2.42 -0.61 3.48
CA LEU A 50 3.71 0.05 3.38
C LEU A 50 4.02 0.70 4.72
N LEU A 51 5.14 0.30 5.32
CA LEU A 51 5.69 0.93 6.51
C LEU A 51 6.79 1.88 6.08
N ALA A 52 6.67 3.16 6.43
CA ALA A 52 7.75 4.11 6.20
C ALA A 52 8.98 3.69 7.02
N THR A 53 10.14 3.61 6.37
CA THR A 53 11.40 3.27 7.04
C THR A 53 12.12 4.53 7.52
N GLU A 54 13.25 4.36 8.21
CA GLU A 54 14.18 5.46 8.48
C GLU A 54 14.74 6.13 7.21
N GLY A 55 14.72 5.42 6.08
CA GLY A 55 15.11 5.95 4.75
C GLY A 55 14.04 6.84 4.09
N MET A 56 12.88 7.04 4.72
CA MET A 56 11.82 7.90 4.19
C MET A 56 12.24 9.37 4.21
N GLY A 57 12.58 9.89 3.02
CA GLY A 57 13.00 11.28 2.84
C GLY A 57 11.86 12.30 2.80
N ASP A 58 10.63 11.90 2.45
CA ASP A 58 9.48 12.80 2.42
C ASP A 58 8.87 12.95 3.82
N PRO A 59 8.90 14.16 4.43
CA PRO A 59 8.42 14.35 5.79
C PRO A 59 6.92 14.05 5.94
N ARG A 60 6.13 14.12 4.85
CA ARG A 60 4.68 13.83 4.88
C ARG A 60 4.39 12.36 5.18
N PHE A 61 5.34 11.48 4.88
CA PHE A 61 5.20 10.03 5.03
C PHE A 61 6.04 9.47 6.18
N ARG A 62 6.68 10.32 6.99
CA ARG A 62 7.40 9.86 8.19
C ARG A 62 6.46 9.10 9.12
N GLN A 63 6.92 7.93 9.56
CA GLN A 63 6.20 7.06 10.47
C GLN A 63 4.76 6.75 10.03
N THR A 64 4.50 6.68 8.71
CA THR A 64 3.17 6.30 8.22
C THR A 64 3.06 4.80 7.99
N VAL A 65 1.85 4.29 8.24
CA VAL A 65 1.40 2.96 7.82
C VAL A 65 0.36 3.16 6.72
N ILE A 66 0.64 2.70 5.52
CA ILE A 66 -0.26 2.88 4.37
C ILE A 66 -0.81 1.56 3.90
N LEU A 67 -2.13 1.42 3.85
CA LEU A 67 -2.80 0.29 3.21
C LEU A 67 -2.92 0.51 1.71
N LEU A 68 -2.44 -0.42 0.90
CA LEU A 68 -2.65 -0.42 -0.53
C LEU A 68 -4.08 -0.86 -0.85
N VAL A 69 -4.87 0.03 -1.44
CA VAL A 69 -6.28 -0.21 -1.78
C VAL A 69 -6.51 -0.38 -3.28
N ARG A 70 -5.54 0.03 -4.11
CA ARG A 70 -5.49 -0.24 -5.55
C ARG A 70 -4.05 -0.39 -6.00
N HIS A 71 -3.77 -1.39 -6.84
CA HIS A 71 -2.46 -1.59 -7.45
C HIS A 71 -2.64 -2.24 -8.82
N ASP A 72 -2.47 -1.47 -9.88
CA ASP A 72 -2.67 -1.93 -11.26
C ASP A 72 -1.73 -1.20 -12.24
N LYS A 73 -1.91 -1.42 -13.54
CA LYS A 73 -1.06 -0.82 -14.60
C LYS A 73 -1.13 0.71 -14.65
N GLY A 74 -2.22 1.31 -14.15
CA GLY A 74 -2.41 2.75 -14.07
C GLY A 74 -1.75 3.40 -12.85
N GLY A 75 -1.25 2.61 -11.90
CA GLY A 75 -0.52 3.09 -10.73
C GLY A 75 -0.98 2.43 -9.43
N THR A 76 -0.62 3.05 -8.32
CA THR A 76 -0.96 2.56 -6.98
C THR A 76 -1.68 3.64 -6.18
N MET A 77 -2.65 3.24 -5.37
CA MET A 77 -3.34 4.10 -4.41
C MET A 77 -3.34 3.44 -3.04
N GLY A 78 -3.11 4.24 -2.01
CA GLY A 78 -3.14 3.79 -0.63
C GLY A 78 -3.76 4.81 0.32
N LEU A 79 -4.12 4.35 1.50
CA LEU A 79 -4.68 5.14 2.58
C LEU A 79 -3.77 5.07 3.81
N VAL A 80 -3.37 6.22 4.33
CA VAL A 80 -2.62 6.30 5.58
C VAL A 80 -3.56 5.93 6.74
N LEU A 81 -3.25 4.84 7.45
CA LEU A 81 -4.09 4.28 8.51
C LEU A 81 -3.92 4.99 9.85
N ASN A 82 -2.77 5.60 10.08
CA ASN A 82 -2.32 6.02 11.40
C ASN A 82 -2.26 7.54 11.61
N ARG A 83 -3.12 8.28 10.92
CA ARG A 83 -3.21 9.74 11.02
C ARG A 83 -4.67 10.16 11.28
N PRO A 84 -5.18 9.97 12.50
CA PRO A 84 -6.51 10.46 12.86
C PRO A 84 -6.55 11.99 12.69
N MET A 85 -7.71 12.51 12.31
CA MET A 85 -7.92 13.95 12.28
C MET A 85 -8.09 14.50 13.68
N VAL A 86 -7.54 15.69 13.90
CA VAL A 86 -7.72 16.44 15.16
C VAL A 86 -8.82 17.49 15.05
N ASP A 87 -9.20 17.87 13.83
CA ASP A 87 -10.21 18.87 13.52
C ASP A 87 -11.07 18.45 12.32
N ILE A 88 -12.31 18.93 12.30
CA ILE A 88 -13.26 18.68 11.22
C ILE A 88 -12.96 19.65 10.05
N PRO A 89 -12.70 19.15 8.83
CA PRO A 89 -12.43 20.02 7.69
C PRO A 89 -13.69 20.77 7.26
N TYR A 90 -13.53 22.04 6.86
CA TYR A 90 -14.64 22.92 6.45
C TYR A 90 -15.53 22.36 5.32
N ARG A 91 -14.98 21.47 4.47
CA ARG A 91 -15.69 20.85 3.34
C ARG A 91 -16.13 19.41 3.61
N LEU A 92 -16.29 19.03 4.87
CA LEU A 92 -16.75 17.70 5.21
C LEU A 92 -18.25 17.54 4.87
N PRO A 93 -18.66 16.38 4.30
CA PRO A 93 -20.08 16.05 4.18
C PRO A 93 -20.79 16.11 5.54
N SER A 94 -22.01 16.65 5.56
CA SER A 94 -22.78 16.85 6.80
C SER A 94 -23.01 15.57 7.60
N LEU A 95 -23.07 14.40 6.92
CA LEU A 95 -23.21 13.10 7.56
C LEU A 95 -22.04 12.71 8.48
N LEU A 96 -20.90 13.41 8.38
CA LEU A 96 -19.70 13.18 9.18
C LEU A 96 -19.38 14.37 10.11
N ALA A 97 -20.26 15.38 10.18
CA ALA A 97 -19.99 16.65 10.86
C ALA A 97 -19.80 16.52 12.39
N ASP A 98 -20.17 15.38 12.99
CA ASP A 98 -20.02 15.06 14.41
C ASP A 98 -19.26 13.74 14.63
N LYS A 99 -18.60 13.20 13.59
CA LYS A 99 -17.93 11.89 13.56
C LYS A 99 -16.41 11.99 13.51
N LEU A 100 -15.80 12.91 14.27
CA LEU A 100 -14.35 13.16 14.21
C LEU A 100 -13.52 11.90 14.50
N ASP A 101 -14.01 11.04 15.39
CA ASP A 101 -13.48 9.73 15.74
C ASP A 101 -13.33 8.77 14.54
N LEU A 102 -14.15 8.93 13.50
CA LEU A 102 -14.08 8.13 12.29
C LEU A 102 -13.11 8.69 11.23
N LEU A 103 -12.62 9.92 11.40
CA LEU A 103 -11.92 10.66 10.35
C LEU A 103 -10.40 10.50 10.41
N TYR A 104 -9.81 10.22 9.25
CA TYR A 104 -8.37 10.06 9.08
C TYR A 104 -7.88 10.85 7.86
N HIS A 105 -6.65 11.34 7.94
CA HIS A 105 -5.94 11.84 6.76
C HIS A 105 -5.44 10.66 5.94
N GLY A 106 -6.05 10.40 4.77
CA GLY A 106 -5.68 9.28 3.90
C GLY A 106 -4.46 9.54 3.02
N GLY A 107 -4.11 10.81 2.80
CA GLY A 107 -2.89 11.23 2.11
C GLY A 107 -3.06 12.58 1.37
N PRO A 108 -2.00 13.06 0.70
CA PRO A 108 -1.97 14.42 0.17
C PRO A 108 -2.75 14.61 -1.14
N VAL A 109 -3.09 13.53 -1.86
CA VAL A 109 -3.80 13.61 -3.15
C VAL A 109 -5.30 13.63 -2.91
N ASN A 110 -6.03 14.47 -3.65
CA ASN A 110 -7.49 14.59 -3.56
C ASN A 110 -7.98 14.81 -2.11
N ALA A 111 -7.30 15.68 -1.36
CA ALA A 111 -7.48 15.87 0.09
C ALA A 111 -8.93 16.13 0.56
N PHE A 112 -9.85 16.51 -0.34
CA PHE A 112 -11.27 16.74 -0.03
C PHE A 112 -12.20 15.64 -0.54
N THR A 113 -11.66 14.55 -1.09
CA THR A 113 -12.44 13.40 -1.54
C THR A 113 -12.46 12.34 -0.44
N PRO A 114 -13.60 12.13 0.22
CA PRO A 114 -13.75 11.09 1.22
C PRO A 114 -13.87 9.72 0.56
N THR A 115 -13.16 8.75 1.14
CA THR A 115 -13.34 7.32 0.90
C THR A 115 -13.42 6.62 2.24
N ALA A 116 -13.94 5.40 2.30
CA ALA A 116 -14.04 4.69 3.57
C ALA A 116 -13.59 3.24 3.47
N LEU A 117 -13.05 2.74 4.57
CA LEU A 117 -12.86 1.31 4.79
C LEU A 117 -13.96 0.82 5.72
N LEU A 118 -14.72 -0.16 5.24
CA LEU A 118 -15.84 -0.77 5.94
C LEU A 118 -15.58 -2.27 6.12
N GLN A 119 -15.74 -2.76 7.34
CA GLN A 119 -15.80 -4.18 7.63
C GLN A 119 -17.24 -4.70 7.52
N SER A 120 -17.49 -5.60 6.57
CA SER A 120 -18.80 -6.23 6.42
C SER A 120 -18.70 -7.68 5.96
N ASP A 121 -19.54 -8.53 6.52
CA ASP A 121 -19.71 -9.91 6.03
C ASP A 121 -20.65 -9.97 4.82
N THR A 122 -21.49 -8.94 4.65
CA THR A 122 -22.36 -8.72 3.48
C THR A 122 -22.02 -7.36 2.87
N PRO A 123 -21.00 -7.27 1.99
CA PRO A 123 -20.56 -5.99 1.47
C PRO A 123 -21.59 -5.36 0.51
N PRO A 124 -21.65 -4.02 0.44
CA PRO A 124 -22.54 -3.34 -0.51
C PRO A 124 -22.10 -3.62 -1.96
N PRO A 125 -23.01 -3.57 -2.96
CA PRO A 125 -22.71 -4.01 -4.33
C PRO A 125 -21.53 -3.31 -5.03
N GLN A 126 -21.20 -2.08 -4.64
CA GLN A 126 -20.12 -1.27 -5.22
C GLN A 126 -18.82 -1.31 -4.39
N ALA A 127 -18.74 -2.18 -3.38
CA ALA A 127 -17.57 -2.35 -2.54
C ALA A 127 -16.42 -3.02 -3.29
N THR A 128 -15.20 -2.51 -3.10
CA THR A 128 -13.98 -3.18 -3.57
C THR A 128 -13.29 -3.86 -2.40
N ARG A 129 -13.10 -5.18 -2.45
CA ARG A 129 -12.43 -5.92 -1.38
C ARG A 129 -10.94 -5.56 -1.32
N VAL A 130 -10.43 -5.25 -0.13
CA VAL A 130 -9.03 -4.87 0.10
C VAL A 130 -8.25 -5.99 0.81
N THR A 131 -8.70 -6.40 1.99
CA THR A 131 -8.11 -7.50 2.77
C THR A 131 -9.18 -8.10 3.70
N GLY A 132 -9.15 -9.41 3.96
CA GLY A 132 -10.14 -10.05 4.84
C GLY A 132 -11.59 -9.74 4.46
N ASN A 133 -12.40 -9.26 5.40
CA ASN A 133 -13.74 -8.72 5.17
C ASN A 133 -13.77 -7.18 5.19
N VAL A 134 -12.66 -6.54 4.84
CA VAL A 134 -12.50 -5.08 4.73
C VAL A 134 -12.63 -4.65 3.27
N TYR A 135 -13.47 -3.65 3.05
CA TYR A 135 -13.82 -3.15 1.73
C TYR A 135 -13.61 -1.64 1.64
N LEU A 136 -13.12 -1.18 0.50
CA LEU A 136 -13.14 0.21 0.10
C LEU A 136 -14.53 0.56 -0.43
N VAL A 137 -15.15 1.58 0.14
CA VAL A 137 -16.48 2.07 -0.22
C VAL A 137 -16.49 3.60 -0.36
N GLY A 138 -17.48 4.12 -1.10
CA GLY A 138 -17.81 5.55 -1.14
C GLY A 138 -18.73 5.98 0.01
N LEU A 139 -19.17 7.23 0.00
CA LEU A 139 -20.03 7.79 1.07
C LEU A 139 -21.45 7.23 1.14
N GLY A 140 -22.02 6.76 0.02
CA GLY A 140 -23.39 6.22 0.02
C GLY A 140 -23.53 5.07 1.02
N PRO A 141 -22.75 3.99 0.87
CA PRO A 141 -22.76 2.89 1.85
C PRO A 141 -22.35 3.28 3.27
N VAL A 142 -21.59 4.37 3.44
CA VAL A 142 -21.26 4.90 4.78
C VAL A 142 -22.51 5.47 5.45
N ALA A 143 -23.34 6.21 4.72
CA ALA A 143 -24.58 6.75 5.25
C ALA A 143 -25.56 5.62 5.66
N ASP A 144 -25.68 4.58 4.83
CA ASP A 144 -26.51 3.41 5.12
C ASP A 144 -26.01 2.71 6.40
N HIS A 145 -24.70 2.49 6.52
CA HIS A 145 -24.12 1.86 7.70
C HIS A 145 -24.32 2.68 8.99
N LEU A 146 -24.13 4.00 8.92
CA LEU A 146 -24.32 4.90 10.06
C LEU A 146 -25.78 5.01 10.51
N ALA A 147 -26.74 4.73 9.64
CA ALA A 147 -28.16 4.67 10.00
C ALA A 147 -28.50 3.41 10.81
N GLU A 148 -27.80 2.30 10.55
CA GLU A 148 -27.96 1.03 11.28
C GLU A 148 -27.16 1.01 12.59
N ASP A 149 -25.93 1.50 12.56
CA ASP A 149 -25.02 1.58 13.71
C ASP A 149 -24.43 3.00 13.82
N PRO A 150 -24.94 3.83 14.75
CA PRO A 150 -24.47 5.20 14.93
C PRO A 150 -23.04 5.33 15.49
N ARG A 151 -22.41 4.25 16.01
CA ARG A 151 -21.04 4.27 16.56
C ARG A 151 -20.19 3.08 16.07
N PRO A 152 -19.86 3.01 14.78
CA PRO A 152 -19.20 1.85 14.18
C PRO A 152 -17.67 2.01 14.11
N ASP A 153 -17.02 2.68 15.05
CA ASP A 153 -15.58 3.02 15.00
C ASP A 153 -14.65 1.79 14.90
N GLU A 154 -15.12 0.63 15.37
CA GLU A 154 -14.42 -0.65 15.23
C GLU A 154 -14.53 -1.30 13.82
N ARG A 155 -15.42 -0.77 12.96
CA ARG A 155 -15.81 -1.37 11.67
C ARG A 155 -15.81 -0.39 10.51
N LEU A 156 -15.75 0.91 10.77
CA LEU A 156 -15.79 1.96 9.76
C LEU A 156 -14.72 3.02 10.06
N ARG A 157 -13.94 3.36 9.03
CA ARG A 157 -13.05 4.52 9.02
C ARG A 157 -13.22 5.30 7.73
N VAL A 158 -13.21 6.62 7.82
CA VAL A 158 -13.34 7.52 6.68
C VAL A 158 -12.04 8.29 6.51
N TYR A 159 -11.53 8.29 5.29
CA TYR A 159 -10.25 8.85 4.91
C TYR A 159 -10.46 10.02 3.95
N MET A 160 -9.92 11.17 4.32
CA MET A 160 -9.86 12.33 3.43
C MET A 160 -8.57 12.29 2.63
N GLY A 161 -8.71 12.20 1.30
CA GLY A 161 -7.58 12.05 0.39
C GLY A 161 -6.94 10.68 0.43
N SER A 162 -5.86 10.55 -0.34
CA SER A 162 -5.12 9.30 -0.52
C SER A 162 -3.64 9.56 -0.82
N ALA A 163 -2.81 8.56 -0.60
CA ALA A 163 -1.47 8.47 -1.18
C ALA A 163 -1.57 7.85 -2.59
N GLY A 164 -0.79 8.38 -3.54
CA GLY A 164 -0.83 7.93 -4.93
C GLY A 164 0.57 7.82 -5.52
N TRP A 165 0.78 6.78 -6.32
CA TRP A 165 2.02 6.54 -7.05
C TRP A 165 1.72 6.34 -8.52
N ALA A 166 2.49 7.02 -9.36
CA ALA A 166 2.51 6.76 -10.79
C ALA A 166 3.04 5.34 -11.09
N PRO A 167 2.77 4.79 -12.29
CA PRO A 167 3.32 3.49 -12.69
C PRO A 167 4.84 3.39 -12.46
N GLY A 168 5.27 2.33 -11.78
CA GLY A 168 6.68 2.08 -11.46
C GLY A 168 7.28 2.92 -10.32
N GLN A 169 6.63 4.01 -9.89
CA GLN A 169 7.17 4.89 -8.86
C GLN A 169 7.33 4.18 -7.51
N LEU A 170 6.28 3.47 -7.05
CA LEU A 170 6.33 2.73 -5.77
C LEU A 170 7.45 1.68 -5.77
N ALA A 171 7.63 0.95 -6.87
CA ALA A 171 8.70 -0.03 -6.99
C ALA A 171 10.08 0.63 -6.85
N GLY A 172 10.29 1.80 -7.44
CA GLY A 172 11.51 2.57 -7.28
C GLY A 172 11.73 3.09 -5.85
N GLU A 173 10.67 3.50 -5.16
CA GLU A 173 10.75 3.92 -3.75
C GLU A 173 11.10 2.76 -2.82
N ILE A 174 10.51 1.58 -3.03
CA ILE A 174 10.85 0.35 -2.30
C ILE A 174 12.31 -0.04 -2.56
N ALA A 175 12.77 0.00 -3.83
CA ALA A 175 14.15 -0.33 -4.18
C ALA A 175 15.18 0.62 -3.53
N ARG A 176 14.79 1.86 -3.24
CA ARG A 176 15.61 2.82 -2.47
C ARG A 176 15.49 2.66 -0.96
N GLY A 177 14.73 1.68 -0.48
CA GLY A 177 14.55 1.39 0.93
C GLY A 177 13.61 2.36 1.65
N ALA A 178 12.79 3.14 0.94
CA ALA A 178 11.85 4.09 1.58
C ALA A 178 10.67 3.39 2.27
N TRP A 179 10.29 2.21 1.77
CA TRP A 179 9.14 1.44 2.24
C TRP A 179 9.53 0.00 2.55
N GLN A 180 9.04 -0.50 3.66
CA GLN A 180 8.96 -1.94 3.93
C GLN A 180 7.54 -2.42 3.63
N VAL A 181 7.41 -3.53 2.90
CA VAL A 181 6.11 -4.11 2.53
C VAL A 181 5.80 -5.28 3.45
N VAL A 182 4.63 -5.26 4.11
CA VAL A 182 4.21 -6.32 5.04
C VAL A 182 2.75 -6.75 4.78
N PRO A 183 2.31 -7.94 5.26
CA PRO A 183 0.89 -8.30 5.23
C PRO A 183 0.04 -7.27 5.97
N GLY A 184 -1.12 -6.92 5.39
CA GLY A 184 -2.14 -6.14 6.08
C GLY A 184 -3.31 -7.01 6.52
N SER A 185 -3.84 -6.70 7.69
CA SER A 185 -4.97 -7.38 8.32
C SER A 185 -6.08 -6.39 8.66
N ARG A 186 -7.24 -6.92 9.05
CA ARG A 186 -8.34 -6.10 9.59
C ARG A 186 -7.90 -5.33 10.83
N GLN A 187 -7.13 -5.99 11.69
CA GLN A 187 -6.68 -5.45 12.97
C GLN A 187 -5.82 -4.20 12.76
N ASP A 188 -4.98 -4.17 11.73
CA ASP A 188 -4.17 -2.99 11.40
C ASP A 188 -5.05 -1.82 10.91
N VAL A 189 -6.10 -2.13 10.14
CA VAL A 189 -7.02 -1.12 9.59
C VAL A 189 -7.83 -0.45 10.69
N PHE A 190 -8.31 -1.21 11.66
CA PHE A 190 -9.18 -0.73 12.75
C PHE A 190 -8.46 -0.74 14.10
N ASP A 191 -7.14 -0.54 14.11
CA ASP A 191 -6.33 -0.58 15.33
C ASP A 191 -6.76 0.53 16.30
N PRO A 192 -7.10 0.22 17.56
CA PRO A 192 -7.61 1.20 18.52
C PRO A 192 -6.58 2.28 18.93
N ASP A 193 -5.28 2.02 18.72
CA ASP A 193 -4.20 2.98 18.91
C ASP A 193 -3.47 3.20 17.58
N PRO A 194 -4.02 4.06 16.69
CA PRO A 194 -3.37 4.39 15.43
C PRO A 194 -2.02 5.07 15.65
N ASN A 195 -1.84 5.88 16.70
CA ASN A 195 -0.60 6.64 16.88
C ASN A 195 0.60 5.73 17.16
N GLY A 196 0.42 4.64 17.92
CA GLY A 196 1.45 3.62 18.15
C GLY A 196 1.57 2.54 17.07
N LEU A 197 0.65 2.51 16.09
CA LEU A 197 0.58 1.43 15.09
C LEU A 197 1.90 1.27 14.30
N TRP A 198 2.51 2.38 13.89
CA TRP A 198 3.76 2.32 13.11
C TRP A 198 4.90 1.67 13.91
N GLU A 199 5.06 2.06 15.17
CA GLU A 199 6.14 1.56 16.04
C GLU A 199 6.00 0.05 16.26
N ARG A 200 4.79 -0.42 16.58
CA ARG A 200 4.51 -1.86 16.74
C ARG A 200 4.79 -2.65 15.48
N LEU A 201 4.37 -2.13 14.31
CA LEU A 201 4.52 -2.84 13.04
C LEU A 201 5.95 -2.81 12.49
N ILE A 202 6.69 -1.71 12.65
CA ILE A 202 8.07 -1.64 12.16
C ILE A 202 8.99 -2.53 13.00
N GLU A 203 8.73 -2.68 14.30
CA GLU A 203 9.45 -3.63 15.16
C GLU A 203 9.15 -5.08 14.78
N THR A 204 7.87 -5.43 14.64
CA THR A 204 7.47 -6.80 14.27
C THR A 204 7.91 -7.14 12.84
N GLY A 205 7.82 -6.18 11.92
CA GLY A 205 8.29 -6.33 10.54
C GLY A 205 9.80 -6.56 10.46
N LYS A 206 10.61 -6.00 11.38
CA LYS A 206 12.04 -6.33 11.48
C LYS A 206 12.27 -7.80 11.81
N ILE A 207 11.41 -8.41 12.63
CA ILE A 207 11.55 -9.81 13.07
C ILE A 207 11.25 -10.81 11.94
N ILE A 208 10.34 -10.49 11.03
CA ILE A 208 9.95 -11.40 9.92
C ILE A 208 10.98 -11.40 8.77
N THR A 209 11.93 -10.44 8.75
CA THR A 209 12.88 -10.23 7.64
C THR A 209 14.29 -10.79 7.92
N ILE A 210 14.45 -11.70 8.90
CA ILE A 210 15.75 -12.28 9.31
C ILE A 210 15.84 -13.76 8.93
#